data_AF-A0A8H3BXN7-F1
#
_entry.id   AF-A0A8H3BXN7-F1
#
_cell.length_a   1.000
_cell.length_b   1.000
_cell.length_c   1.000
_cell.angle_alpha   90.00
_cell.angle_beta   90.00
_cell.angle_gamma   90.00
#
_symmetry.space_group_name_H-M   'P 1'
#
loop_
_entity.id
_entity.type
_entity.pdbx_description
1 polymer ?
#
loop_
_entity_poly.entity_id
_entity_poly.type
_entity_poly.pdbx_seq_one_letter_code
_entity_poly.pdbx_strand_id
1 'polypeptide(L)'
;MELLGSLTKGSMIQTSPAWPYSPYEFEFDFLAESLDPISPGARPAIVPTKTFGQVNGTQYDILLVPGGFGTRPALLSPKVLDFVMQQAPGLQYLLSVCTGAWVLANAGLLDAKNATTNKAAFAQIRV
;
A
#
# COMPACT_ATOMS: atom_id res chain seq x y z
N MET A 1 1.39 7.81 -11.14
CA MET A 1 1.43 7.32 -12.54
C MET A 1 0.73 8.36 -13.39
N GLU A 2 1.48 9.07 -14.22
CA GLU A 2 0.96 10.11 -15.11
C GLU A 2 1.47 9.81 -16.51
N LEU A 3 0.59 9.83 -17.51
CA LEU A 3 0.93 9.43 -18.88
C LEU A 3 1.74 10.50 -19.64
N LEU A 4 1.84 11.74 -19.13
CA LEU A 4 2.36 12.90 -19.87
C LEU A 4 3.22 13.89 -19.03
N GLY A 5 3.57 13.56 -17.79
CA GLY A 5 4.48 14.39 -16.96
C GLY A 5 3.89 15.71 -16.44
N SER A 6 2.56 15.88 -16.52
CA SER A 6 1.85 17.10 -16.13
C SER A 6 1.76 17.32 -14.62
N LEU A 7 1.78 16.28 -13.81
CA LEU A 7 1.69 16.37 -12.34
C LEU A 7 3.00 16.01 -11.63
N THR A 8 4.10 15.89 -12.35
CA THR A 8 5.42 15.68 -11.73
C THR A 8 5.85 16.94 -10.96
N LYS A 9 6.51 16.75 -9.81
CA LYS A 9 7.04 17.85 -9.01
C LYS A 9 7.89 18.79 -9.86
N GLY A 10 7.50 20.07 -9.95
CA GLY A 10 8.18 21.08 -10.76
C GLY A 10 7.78 21.12 -12.24
N SER A 11 6.69 20.47 -12.63
CA SER A 11 6.13 20.61 -13.99
C SER A 11 5.59 22.02 -14.23
N MET A 12 5.57 22.43 -15.52
CA MET A 12 4.98 23.70 -15.96
C MET A 12 3.50 23.87 -15.58
N ILE A 13 2.78 22.77 -15.34
CA ILE A 13 1.37 22.76 -14.94
C ILE A 13 1.24 23.00 -13.43
N GLN A 14 2.15 22.46 -12.61
CA GLN A 14 2.17 22.69 -11.16
C GLN A 14 2.55 24.14 -10.80
N THR A 15 3.33 24.80 -11.64
CA THR A 15 3.77 26.19 -11.43
C THR A 15 2.88 27.23 -12.10
N SER A 16 1.81 26.82 -12.79
CA SER A 16 0.92 27.73 -13.52
C SER A 16 -0.16 28.32 -12.60
N PRO A 17 -0.31 29.66 -12.54
CA PRO A 17 -1.39 30.30 -11.79
C PRO A 17 -2.79 30.01 -12.34
N ALA A 18 -2.91 29.40 -13.52
CA ALA A 18 -4.18 29.01 -14.13
C ALA A 18 -4.71 27.63 -13.67
N TRP A 19 -3.91 26.86 -12.91
CA TRP A 19 -4.31 25.55 -12.39
C TRP A 19 -4.41 25.60 -10.87
N PRO A 20 -5.52 25.11 -10.25
CA PRO A 20 -5.66 25.16 -8.80
C PRO A 20 -4.55 24.32 -8.13
N TYR A 21 -3.83 24.95 -7.22
CA TYR A 21 -2.80 24.30 -6.41
C TYR A 21 -3.47 23.34 -5.42
N SER A 22 -3.04 22.06 -5.42
CA SER A 22 -3.40 21.15 -4.35
C SER A 22 -2.54 21.49 -3.12
N PRO A 23 -3.12 21.77 -1.95
CA PRO A 23 -2.34 21.97 -0.73
C PRO A 23 -1.61 20.68 -0.27
N TYR A 24 -1.92 19.55 -0.89
CA TYR A 24 -1.32 18.25 -0.60
C TYR A 24 -0.63 17.69 -1.84
N GLU A 25 0.62 17.26 -1.66
CA GLU A 25 1.40 16.52 -2.64
C GLU A 25 1.67 15.13 -2.07
N PHE A 26 1.42 14.09 -2.87
CA PHE A 26 1.67 12.70 -2.48
C PHE A 26 2.73 12.09 -3.39
N GLU A 27 3.77 11.53 -2.77
CA GLU A 27 4.71 10.65 -3.44
C GLU A 27 4.24 9.19 -3.26
N PHE A 28 4.19 8.43 -4.34
CA PHE A 28 3.69 7.05 -4.33
C PHE A 28 4.81 6.08 -4.66
N ASP A 29 5.07 5.17 -3.72
CA ASP A 29 5.83 3.95 -3.98
C ASP A 29 4.89 2.75 -4.02
N PHE A 30 5.05 1.91 -5.05
CA PHE A 30 4.41 0.60 -5.16
C PHE A 30 5.42 -0.46 -4.75
N LEU A 31 5.21 -1.06 -3.59
CA LEU A 31 6.18 -1.95 -2.97
C LEU A 31 5.84 -3.42 -3.20
N ALA A 32 6.87 -4.23 -3.44
CA ALA A 32 6.77 -5.67 -3.55
C ALA A 32 8.10 -6.35 -3.16
N GLU A 33 8.16 -7.68 -3.23
CA GLU A 33 9.41 -8.43 -2.99
C GLU A 33 10.42 -8.33 -4.14
N SER A 34 9.93 -8.29 -5.39
CA SER A 34 10.72 -8.11 -6.60
C SER A 34 10.10 -7.02 -7.47
N LEU A 35 10.80 -6.60 -8.52
CA LEU A 35 10.29 -5.65 -9.51
C LEU A 35 9.54 -6.36 -10.65
N ASP A 36 9.27 -7.66 -10.51
CA ASP A 36 8.51 -8.41 -11.51
C ASP A 36 7.07 -7.87 -11.57
N PRO A 37 6.47 -7.76 -12.76
CA PRO A 37 5.10 -7.28 -12.89
C PRO A 37 4.12 -8.14 -12.09
N ILE A 38 3.36 -7.49 -11.21
CA ILE A 38 2.28 -8.13 -10.47
C ILE A 38 1.01 -7.99 -11.30
N SER A 39 0.40 -9.12 -11.66
CA SER A 39 -0.86 -9.14 -12.37
C SER A 39 -2.03 -9.14 -11.38
N PRO A 40 -2.73 -8.02 -11.15
CA PRO A 40 -3.98 -8.04 -10.41
C PRO A 40 -5.03 -8.80 -11.22
N GLY A 41 -6.02 -9.38 -10.54
CA GLY A 41 -7.09 -10.14 -11.21
C GLY A 41 -7.85 -9.34 -12.28
N ALA A 42 -7.90 -8.01 -12.17
CA ALA A 42 -8.57 -7.14 -13.11
C ALA A 42 -7.72 -6.69 -14.32
N ARG A 43 -6.38 -6.83 -14.27
CA ARG A 43 -5.42 -6.24 -15.23
C ARG A 43 -5.59 -4.69 -15.37
N PRO A 44 -4.63 -3.95 -15.97
CA PRO A 44 -3.29 -4.33 -16.40
C PRO A 44 -2.36 -4.72 -15.25
N ALA A 45 -1.22 -5.32 -15.56
CA ALA A 45 -0.17 -5.57 -14.59
C ALA A 45 0.39 -4.26 -14.03
N ILE A 46 0.76 -4.28 -12.75
CA ILE A 46 1.44 -3.17 -12.07
C ILE A 46 2.89 -3.58 -11.88
N VAL A 47 3.81 -2.72 -12.31
CA VAL A 47 5.24 -2.88 -12.02
C VAL A 47 5.53 -2.16 -10.70
N PRO A 48 6.04 -2.86 -9.68
CA PRO A 48 6.48 -2.23 -8.44
C PRO A 48 7.55 -1.16 -8.72
N THR A 49 7.52 -0.05 -7.98
CA THR A 49 8.53 1.01 -8.13
C THR A 49 9.78 0.71 -7.30
N LYS A 50 9.61 0.04 -6.15
CA LYS A 50 10.69 -0.32 -5.24
C LYS A 50 10.40 -1.67 -4.57
N THR A 51 11.44 -2.37 -4.16
CA THR A 51 11.33 -3.55 -3.30
C THR A 51 11.42 -3.18 -1.82
N PHE A 52 10.95 -4.04 -0.92
CA PHE A 52 11.11 -3.83 0.53
C PHE A 52 12.57 -3.62 0.95
N GLY A 53 13.52 -4.28 0.28
CA GLY A 53 14.96 -4.11 0.55
C GLY A 53 15.50 -2.74 0.12
N GLN A 54 14.96 -2.15 -0.96
CA GLN A 54 15.39 -0.83 -1.45
C GLN A 54 14.92 0.32 -0.56
N VAL A 55 13.88 0.10 0.24
CA VAL A 55 13.30 1.11 1.14
C VAL A 55 13.60 0.82 2.61
N ASN A 56 14.59 -0.03 2.88
CA ASN A 56 15.01 -0.33 4.24
C ASN A 56 15.47 0.96 4.94
N GLY A 57 14.85 1.28 6.07
CA GLY A 57 15.10 2.52 6.82
C GLY A 57 14.31 3.75 6.34
N THR A 58 13.53 3.64 5.27
CA THR A 58 12.54 4.67 4.89
C THR A 58 11.32 4.55 5.78
N GLN A 59 10.89 5.63 6.42
CA GLN A 59 9.62 5.71 7.13
C GLN A 59 8.58 6.40 6.25
N TYR A 60 7.48 5.72 5.95
CA TYR A 60 6.35 6.29 5.24
C TYR A 60 5.39 6.98 6.22
N ASP A 61 4.67 7.99 5.73
CA ASP A 61 3.56 8.62 6.46
C ASP A 61 2.26 7.81 6.34
N ILE A 62 2.05 7.18 5.18
CA ILE A 62 0.83 6.44 4.83
C ILE A 62 1.22 5.10 4.21
N LEU A 63 0.61 4.02 4.71
CA LEU A 63 0.75 2.69 4.14
C LEU A 63 -0.64 2.14 3.81
N LEU A 64 -0.84 1.82 2.53
CA LEU A 64 -2.04 1.14 2.05
C LEU A 64 -1.72 -0.32 1.74
N VAL A 65 -2.33 -1.24 2.49
CA VAL A 65 -2.21 -2.68 2.26
C VAL A 65 -3.38 -3.16 1.39
N PRO A 66 -3.16 -3.46 0.10
CA PRO A 66 -4.22 -3.93 -0.78
C PRO A 66 -4.60 -5.37 -0.47
N GLY A 67 -5.80 -5.77 -0.90
CA GLY A 67 -6.22 -7.16 -0.90
C GLY A 67 -5.71 -7.92 -2.13
N GLY A 68 -6.02 -9.21 -2.18
CA GLY A 68 -5.62 -10.10 -3.27
C GLY A 68 -5.31 -11.51 -2.77
N PHE A 69 -5.08 -12.42 -3.71
CA PHE A 69 -4.89 -13.83 -3.38
C PHE A 69 -3.68 -14.08 -2.45
N GLY A 70 -2.59 -13.31 -2.63
CA GLY A 70 -1.38 -13.40 -1.81
C GLY A 70 -1.54 -12.93 -0.36
N THR A 71 -2.67 -12.32 0.01
CA THR A 71 -2.96 -11.92 1.40
C THR A 71 -3.53 -13.05 2.26
N ARG A 72 -3.75 -14.24 1.68
CA ARG A 72 -4.19 -15.43 2.42
C ARG A 72 -3.12 -15.84 3.43
N PRO A 73 -3.47 -16.21 4.68
CA PRO A 73 -2.49 -16.57 5.69
C PRO A 73 -1.46 -17.61 5.24
N ALA A 74 -1.89 -18.64 4.50
CA ALA A 74 -1.00 -19.69 3.99
C ALA A 74 -0.03 -19.25 2.88
N LEU A 75 -0.24 -18.07 2.28
CA LEU A 75 0.57 -17.52 1.19
C LEU A 75 1.28 -16.24 1.60
N LEU A 76 1.12 -15.83 2.87
CA LEU A 76 1.52 -14.54 3.33
C LEU A 76 3.04 -14.53 3.56
N SER A 77 3.72 -13.67 2.83
CA SER A 77 5.17 -13.57 2.92
C SER A 77 5.60 -12.98 4.28
N PRO A 78 6.55 -13.61 4.98
CA PRO A 78 7.13 -13.03 6.19
C PRO A 78 7.68 -11.62 5.98
N LYS A 79 8.27 -11.34 4.80
CA LYS A 79 8.81 -10.00 4.49
C LYS A 79 7.74 -8.91 4.47
N VAL A 80 6.51 -9.27 4.06
CA VAL A 80 5.38 -8.33 4.07
C VAL A 80 4.97 -8.05 5.50
N LEU A 81 4.88 -9.07 6.36
CA LEU A 81 4.57 -8.87 7.78
C LEU A 81 5.65 -8.02 8.46
N ASP A 82 6.92 -8.37 8.26
CA ASP A 82 8.06 -7.65 8.82
C ASP A 82 8.04 -6.17 8.41
N PHE A 83 7.84 -5.89 7.12
CA PHE A 83 7.78 -4.52 6.61
C PHE A 83 6.61 -3.74 7.23
N VAL A 84 5.41 -4.31 7.28
CA VAL A 84 4.23 -3.64 7.86
C VAL A 84 4.42 -3.38 9.36
N MET A 85 4.96 -4.35 10.10
CA MET A 85 5.25 -4.19 11.53
C MET A 85 6.31 -3.11 11.79
N GLN A 86 7.34 -3.02 10.93
CA GLN A 86 8.37 -1.99 11.03
C GLN A 86 7.83 -0.58 10.76
N GLN A 87 6.93 -0.43 9.78
CA GLN A 87 6.35 0.88 9.45
C GLN A 87 5.32 1.35 10.48
N ALA A 88 4.53 0.42 11.05
CA ALA A 88 3.35 0.71 11.87
C ALA A 88 3.54 1.80 12.94
N PRO A 89 4.63 1.85 13.73
CA PRO A 89 4.80 2.84 14.77
C PRO A 89 4.95 4.29 14.28
N GLY A 90 5.44 4.50 13.05
CA GLY A 90 5.71 5.82 12.48
C GLY A 90 4.68 6.29 11.47
N LEU A 91 3.68 5.47 11.15
CA LEU A 91 2.63 5.82 10.20
C LEU A 91 1.63 6.81 10.82
N GLN A 92 1.28 7.84 10.07
CA GLN A 92 0.10 8.66 10.35
C GLN A 92 -1.17 7.88 10.00
N TYR A 93 -1.14 7.11 8.90
CA TYR A 93 -2.26 6.29 8.45
C TYR A 93 -1.81 4.91 7.99
N LEU A 94 -2.36 3.88 8.65
CA LEU A 94 -2.29 2.49 8.20
C LEU A 94 -3.66 2.08 7.65
N LEU A 95 -3.74 1.92 6.34
CA LEU A 95 -4.96 1.62 5.61
C LEU A 95 -4.92 0.19 5.08
N SER A 96 -6.08 -0.45 5.00
CA SER A 96 -6.22 -1.72 4.30
C SER A 96 -7.50 -1.76 3.48
N VAL A 97 -7.47 -2.52 2.39
CA VAL A 97 -8.62 -2.70 1.49
C VAL A 97 -8.82 -4.18 1.24
N CYS A 98 -10.09 -4.61 1.16
CA CYS A 98 -10.45 -5.99 0.83
C CYS A 98 -9.78 -6.97 1.84
N THR A 99 -9.06 -7.98 1.37
CA THR A 99 -8.35 -8.95 2.21
C THR A 99 -7.00 -8.43 2.74
N GLY A 100 -6.61 -7.18 2.45
CA GLY A 100 -5.42 -6.56 3.05
C GLY A 100 -5.48 -6.49 4.57
N ALA A 101 -6.68 -6.42 5.14
CA ALA A 101 -6.90 -6.51 6.58
C ALA A 101 -6.38 -7.84 7.18
N TRP A 102 -6.28 -8.92 6.39
CA TRP A 102 -5.69 -10.18 6.85
C TRP A 102 -4.20 -10.04 7.13
N VAL A 103 -3.47 -9.27 6.33
CA VAL A 103 -2.05 -8.97 6.61
C VAL A 103 -1.93 -8.25 7.95
N LEU A 104 -2.78 -7.23 8.19
CA LEU A 104 -2.72 -6.46 9.43
C LEU A 104 -3.12 -7.29 10.65
N ALA A 105 -4.13 -8.15 10.54
CA ALA A 105 -4.50 -9.07 11.61
C ALA A 105 -3.40 -10.09 11.92
N ASN A 106 -2.78 -10.68 10.89
CA ASN A 106 -1.67 -11.62 11.11
C ASN A 106 -0.42 -10.95 11.69
N ALA A 107 -0.27 -9.63 11.49
CA ALA A 107 0.76 -8.81 12.14
C ALA A 107 0.38 -8.39 13.57
N GLY A 108 -0.79 -8.77 14.09
CA GLY A 108 -1.30 -8.34 15.41
C GLY A 108 -1.71 -6.86 15.49
N LEU A 109 -1.72 -6.15 14.37
CA LEU A 109 -1.94 -4.70 14.34
C LEU A 109 -3.43 -4.31 14.46
N LEU A 110 -4.33 -5.28 14.38
CA LEU A 110 -5.77 -5.09 14.53
C LEU A 110 -6.30 -5.54 15.90
N ASP A 111 -5.44 -6.03 16.79
CA ASP A 111 -5.85 -6.47 18.12
C ASP A 111 -6.50 -5.33 18.90
N ALA A 112 -7.69 -5.60 19.45
CA ALA A 112 -8.53 -4.62 20.13
C ALA A 112 -8.90 -3.37 19.29
N LYS A 113 -8.87 -3.47 17.96
CA LYS A 113 -9.33 -2.42 17.03
C LYS A 113 -10.64 -2.80 16.34
N ASN A 114 -11.42 -1.79 15.99
CA ASN A 114 -12.52 -1.96 15.06
C ASN A 114 -11.95 -1.94 13.63
N ALA A 115 -12.14 -3.04 12.90
CA ALA A 115 -11.69 -3.17 11.52
C ALA A 115 -12.76 -3.85 10.65
N THR A 116 -12.65 -3.69 9.34
CA THR A 116 -13.48 -4.39 8.36
C THR A 116 -12.61 -5.03 7.28
N THR A 117 -13.18 -5.95 6.52
CA THR A 117 -12.49 -6.62 5.41
C THR A 117 -13.46 -6.88 4.26
N ASN A 118 -13.02 -7.61 3.24
CA ASN A 118 -13.90 -8.05 2.16
C ASN A 118 -15.11 -8.82 2.72
N LYS A 119 -16.33 -8.47 2.27
CA LYS A 119 -17.58 -9.09 2.74
C LYS A 119 -17.61 -10.62 2.65
N ALA A 120 -17.03 -11.21 1.60
CA ALA A 120 -17.01 -12.65 1.39
C ALA A 120 -15.95 -13.35 2.26
N ALA A 121 -14.98 -12.58 2.77
CA ALA A 121 -13.87 -13.05 3.59
C ALA A 121 -14.03 -12.65 5.07
N PHE A 122 -15.11 -11.94 5.42
CA PHE A 122 -15.35 -11.38 6.76
C PHE A 122 -15.39 -12.45 7.86
N ALA A 123 -15.99 -13.61 7.56
CA ALA A 123 -16.08 -14.72 8.53
C ALA A 123 -14.72 -15.41 8.80
N GLN A 124 -13.69 -15.17 7.98
CA GLN A 124 -12.40 -15.87 8.05
C GLN A 124 -11.36 -15.14 8.93
N ILE A 125 -11.66 -13.91 9.36
CA ILE A 125 -10.80 -13.07 10.22
C ILE A 125 -11.42 -12.84 11.61
N ARG A 126 -12.45 -13.61 12.00
CA ARG A 126 -12.96 -13.53 13.37
C ARG A 126 -11.97 -14.21 14.33
N VAL A 127 -11.11 -13.39 14.92
CA VAL A 127 -10.47 -13.65 16.22
C VAL A 127 -11.49 -13.42 17.34
#